data_AF-A0A5B1RB43-F1
#
_entry.id   AF-A0A5B1RB43-F1
#
_cell.length_a   1.000
_cell.length_b   1.000
_cell.length_c   1.000
_cell.angle_alpha   90.00
_cell.angle_beta   90.00
_cell.angle_gamma   90.00
#
_symmetry.space_group_name_H-M   'P 1'
#
loop_
_entity.id
_entity.type
_entity.pdbx_description
1 polymer ?
#
loop_
_entity_poly.entity_id
_entity_poly.type
_entity_poly.pdbx_seq_one_letter_code
_entity_poly.pdbx_strand_id
1 'polypeptide(L)'
;LDLPEALKARRINPTFHISKLRPYYKNNDALFPHRDASSWYDFGFAHEAEWLVDEIIGHRWIDPKTIEFEVRWNLGDTTWEPYENCHTLEALDNYLDVMGVKNWRQLAR
;
A
#
# COMPACT_ATOMS: atom_id res chain seq x y z
N LEU A 1 -5.90 -4.77 32.98
CA LEU A 1 -6.42 -5.17 31.66
C LEU A 1 -5.28 -4.99 30.69
N ASP A 2 -4.80 -6.07 30.09
CA ASP A 2 -3.74 -5.95 29.09
C ASP A 2 -4.39 -5.85 27.70
N LEU A 3 -4.01 -4.84 26.92
CA LEU A 3 -4.52 -4.66 25.57
C LEU A 3 -3.79 -5.62 24.60
N PRO A 4 -4.50 -6.19 23.61
CA PRO A 4 -3.86 -6.86 22.48
C PRO A 4 -2.78 -5.99 21.83
N GLU A 5 -1.70 -6.63 21.39
CA GLU A 5 -0.52 -5.96 20.82
C GLU A 5 -0.85 -5.10 19.60
N ALA A 6 -1.77 -5.55 18.75
CA ALA A 6 -2.27 -4.80 17.60
C ALA A 6 -2.89 -3.43 17.98
N LEU A 7 -3.57 -3.34 19.13
CA LEU A 7 -4.13 -2.08 19.62
C LEU A 7 -3.05 -1.17 20.21
N LYS A 8 -2.06 -1.75 20.92
CA LYS A 8 -0.90 -1.01 21.44
C LYS A 8 -0.07 -0.40 20.30
N ALA A 9 0.15 -1.14 19.21
CA ALA A 9 0.86 -0.67 18.02
C ALA A 9 0.20 0.59 17.41
N ARG A 10 -1.13 0.72 17.54
CA ARG A 10 -1.91 1.88 17.12
C ARG A 10 -1.97 3.01 18.14
N ARG A 11 -1.17 2.94 19.22
CA ARG A 11 -1.18 3.92 20.33
C ARG A 11 -2.52 4.04 21.05
N ILE A 12 -3.34 2.98 21.02
CA ILE A 12 -4.57 2.91 21.81
C ILE A 12 -4.18 2.64 23.26
N ASN A 13 -4.61 3.53 24.15
CA ASN A 13 -4.31 3.42 25.57
C ASN A 13 -5.36 2.56 26.30
N PRO A 14 -4.98 1.81 27.35
CA PRO A 14 -5.92 1.04 28.18
C PRO A 14 -6.67 1.95 29.16
N THR A 15 -7.13 3.11 28.70
CA THR A 15 -7.89 4.08 29.48
C THR A 15 -9.35 4.03 29.04
N PHE A 16 -10.24 3.93 30.02
CA PHE A 16 -11.67 3.87 29.78
C PHE A 16 -12.34 5.03 30.50
N HIS A 17 -13.30 5.67 29.83
CA HIS A 17 -14.14 6.65 30.49
C HIS A 17 -15.00 5.94 31.55
N ILE A 18 -14.96 6.39 32.81
CA ILE A 18 -15.58 5.69 33.94
C ILE A 18 -17.07 5.41 33.74
N SER A 19 -17.80 6.33 33.08
CA SER A 19 -19.23 6.18 32.79
C SER A 19 -19.55 5.15 31.68
N LYS A 20 -18.54 4.64 30.98
CA LYS A 20 -18.67 3.62 29.93
C LYS A 20 -18.25 2.23 30.40
N LEU A 21 -17.79 2.09 31.64
CA LEU A 21 -17.46 0.79 32.21
C LEU A 21 -18.72 -0.06 32.35
N ARG A 22 -18.62 -1.32 31.95
CA ARG A 22 -19.66 -2.34 32.10
C ARG A 22 -19.07 -3.54 32.83
N PRO A 23 -19.89 -4.33 33.55
CA PRO A 23 -19.44 -5.58 34.13
C PRO A 23 -18.80 -6.48 33.06
N TYR A 24 -17.63 -7.04 33.37
CA TYR A 24 -16.96 -7.97 32.49
C TYR A 24 -17.65 -9.33 32.56
N TYR A 25 -18.08 -9.85 31.41
CA TYR A 25 -18.58 -11.21 31.26
C TYR A 25 -17.57 -12.01 30.45
N LYS A 26 -17.10 -13.13 31.01
CA LYS A 26 -16.16 -14.01 30.32
C LYS A 26 -16.81 -14.60 29.07
N ASN A 27 -16.04 -14.74 27.99
CA ASN A 27 -16.50 -15.38 26.77
C ASN A 27 -16.91 -16.84 27.06
N ASN A 28 -17.98 -17.31 26.44
CA ASN A 28 -18.34 -18.72 26.43
C ASN A 28 -17.81 -19.36 25.14
N ASP A 29 -16.68 -20.06 25.22
CA ASP A 29 -15.99 -20.61 24.06
C ASP A 29 -16.77 -21.75 23.37
N ALA A 30 -17.77 -22.34 24.04
CA ALA A 30 -18.67 -23.32 23.43
C ALA A 30 -19.73 -22.67 22.54
N LEU A 31 -20.17 -21.45 22.88
CA LEU A 31 -21.15 -20.68 22.08
C LEU A 31 -20.48 -19.75 21.06
N PHE A 32 -19.26 -19.28 21.36
CA PHE A 32 -18.52 -18.32 20.54
C PHE A 32 -17.07 -18.79 20.36
N PRO A 33 -16.85 -19.90 19.64
CA PRO A 33 -15.51 -20.34 19.29
C PRO A 33 -14.82 -19.33 18.36
N HIS A 34 -13.50 -19.23 18.43
CA HIS A 34 -12.65 -18.42 17.53
C HIS A 34 -12.92 -16.90 17.54
N ARG A 35 -13.04 -16.28 18.72
CA ARG A 35 -12.95 -14.81 18.86
C ARG A 35 -11.50 -14.32 18.72
N ASP A 36 -10.94 -14.44 17.52
CA ASP A 36 -9.70 -13.75 17.15
C ASP A 36 -10.01 -12.35 16.63
N ALA A 37 -9.56 -11.31 17.32
CA ALA A 37 -9.80 -9.93 16.91
C ALA A 37 -9.25 -9.64 15.51
N SER A 38 -8.13 -10.27 15.13
CA SER A 38 -7.48 -10.10 13.83
C SER A 38 -8.31 -10.65 12.68
N SER A 39 -9.18 -11.63 12.95
CA SER A 39 -10.09 -12.20 11.95
C SER A 39 -11.28 -11.29 11.63
N TRP A 40 -11.65 -10.37 12.52
CA TRP A 40 -12.86 -9.53 12.38
C TRP A 40 -12.57 -8.05 12.16
N TYR A 41 -11.41 -7.58 12.60
CA TYR A 41 -11.01 -6.19 12.47
C TYR A 41 -9.83 -6.06 11.53
N ASP A 42 -9.97 -5.19 10.53
CA ASP A 42 -8.85 -4.77 9.70
C ASP A 42 -7.92 -3.86 10.53
N PHE A 43 -6.79 -4.42 10.95
CA PHE A 43 -5.72 -3.67 11.62
C PHE A 43 -4.75 -3.03 10.62
N GLY A 44 -5.13 -2.88 9.34
CA GLY A 44 -4.25 -2.39 8.28
C GLY A 44 -3.09 -3.35 7.99
N PHE A 45 -2.47 -3.15 6.83
CA PHE A 45 -1.31 -3.93 6.45
C PHE A 45 -0.09 -3.53 7.30
N ALA A 46 0.66 -4.54 7.75
CA ALA A 46 1.98 -4.33 8.32
C ALA A 46 2.90 -3.93 7.16
N HIS A 47 3.42 -2.70 7.22
CA HIS A 47 4.14 -2.01 6.16
C HIS A 47 3.29 -1.54 4.99
N GLU A 48 3.66 -0.34 4.51
CA GLU A 48 3.43 0.19 3.18
C GLU A 48 3.19 -0.96 2.21
N ALA A 49 1.93 -1.17 1.82
CA ALA A 49 1.67 -2.05 0.70
C ALA A 49 2.39 -1.40 -0.48
N GLU A 50 3.57 -1.90 -0.81
CA GLU A 50 4.30 -1.57 -2.03
C GLU A 50 3.28 -1.72 -3.15
N TRP A 51 2.81 -0.60 -3.69
CA TRP A 51 1.79 -0.61 -4.72
C TRP A 51 2.37 -1.37 -5.90
N LEU A 52 1.74 -2.50 -6.22
CA LEU A 52 2.16 -3.35 -7.32
C LEU A 52 1.90 -2.62 -8.64
N VAL A 53 2.97 -2.16 -9.26
CA VAL A 53 2.96 -1.63 -10.62
C VAL A 53 2.76 -2.80 -11.58
N ASP A 54 1.79 -2.68 -12.49
CA ASP A 54 1.51 -3.68 -13.51
C ASP A 54 2.45 -3.49 -14.70
N GLU A 55 2.35 -2.34 -15.38
CA GLU A 55 3.25 -1.97 -16.48
C GLU A 55 3.32 -0.45 -16.69
N ILE A 56 4.35 -0.01 -17.42
CA ILE A 56 4.39 1.35 -17.99
C ILE A 56 3.87 1.28 -19.42
N ILE A 57 2.84 2.06 -19.72
CA ILE A 57 2.15 2.03 -21.03
C ILE A 57 2.57 3.19 -21.93
N GLY A 58 3.23 4.21 -21.40
CA GLY A 58 3.58 5.41 -22.14
C GLY A 58 4.60 6.30 -21.44
N HIS A 59 5.09 7.28 -22.19
CA HIS A 59 5.91 8.37 -21.65
C HIS A 59 5.53 9.69 -22.31
N ARG A 60 5.80 10.80 -21.62
CA ARG A 60 5.68 12.15 -22.16
C ARG A 60 6.80 13.04 -21.64
N TRP A 61 7.25 13.95 -22.48
CA TRP A 61 8.19 14.99 -22.07
C TRP A 61 7.44 16.23 -21.62
N ILE A 62 7.62 16.62 -20.36
CA ILE A 62 7.11 17.90 -19.83
C ILE A 62 8.00 19.05 -20.31
N ASP A 63 9.31 18.82 -20.28
CA ASP A 63 10.31 19.75 -20.75
C ASP A 63 11.53 18.97 -21.31
N PRO A 64 12.56 19.63 -21.88
CA PRO A 64 13.72 18.94 -22.44
C PRO A 64 14.51 18.00 -21.51
N LYS A 65 14.31 18.10 -20.19
CA LYS A 65 15.04 17.39 -19.14
C LYS A 65 14.11 16.55 -18.24
N THR A 66 12.81 16.80 -18.28
CA THR A 66 11.82 16.16 -17.41
C THR A 66 10.88 15.28 -18.23
N ILE A 67 10.86 13.99 -17.89
CA ILE A 67 10.00 12.98 -18.48
C ILE A 67 9.07 12.42 -17.39
N GLU A 68 7.84 12.12 -17.78
CA GLU A 68 6.89 11.36 -16.96
C GLU A 68 6.48 10.09 -17.69
N PHE A 69 6.19 9.06 -16.91
CA PHE A 69 5.74 7.76 -17.37
C PHE A 69 4.30 7.53 -16.95
N GLU A 70 3.52 6.97 -17.87
CA GLU A 70 2.16 6.54 -17.59
C GLU A 70 2.22 5.13 -17.00
N VAL A 71 2.02 5.06 -15.68
CA VAL A 71 2.09 3.82 -14.89
C VAL A 71 0.69 3.27 -14.74
N ARG A 72 0.48 2.01 -15.13
CA ARG A 72 -0.74 1.25 -14.84
C ARG A 72 -0.56 0.45 -13.56
N TRP A 73 -1.50 0.61 -12.64
CA TRP A 73 -1.53 -0.08 -11.36
C TRP A 73 -2.33 -1.38 -11.46
N ASN A 74 -2.10 -2.32 -10.55
CA ASN A 74 -2.80 -3.61 -10.51
C ASN A 74 -4.34 -3.51 -10.41
N LEU A 75 -4.86 -2.37 -9.92
CA LEU A 75 -6.29 -2.08 -9.82
C LEU A 75 -6.88 -1.44 -11.08
N GLY A 76 -6.07 -1.23 -12.13
CA GLY A 76 -6.47 -0.67 -13.42
C GLY A 76 -6.42 0.86 -13.49
N ASP A 77 -6.16 1.54 -12.38
CA ASP A 77 -5.90 2.98 -12.39
C ASP A 77 -4.58 3.27 -13.12
N THR A 78 -4.49 4.47 -13.70
CA THR A 78 -3.30 4.97 -14.39
C THR A 78 -2.90 6.34 -13.86
N THR A 79 -1.63 6.52 -13.53
CA THR A 79 -1.08 7.82 -13.10
C THR A 79 0.16 8.20 -13.90
N TRP A 80 0.44 9.50 -13.97
CA TRP A 80 1.67 10.02 -14.55
C TRP A 80 2.68 10.21 -13.43
N GLU A 81 3.78 9.45 -13.48
CA GLU A 81 4.82 9.45 -12.46
C GLU A 81 6.14 9.96 -13.03
N PRO A 82 6.91 10.76 -12.28
CA PRO A 82 8.23 11.20 -12.71
C PRO A 82 9.23 10.03 -12.72
N TYR A 83 10.32 10.18 -13.48
CA TYR A 83 11.37 9.16 -13.55
C TYR A 83 11.91 8.74 -12.17
N GLU A 84 11.98 9.66 -11.21
CA GLU A 84 12.42 9.43 -9.84
C GLU A 84 11.57 8.36 -9.12
N ASN A 85 10.27 8.28 -9.43
CA ASN A 85 9.38 7.26 -8.86
C ASN A 85 9.50 5.93 -9.61
N CYS A 86 9.93 5.95 -10.88
CA CYS A 86 9.95 4.77 -11.75
C CYS A 86 11.32 4.10 -11.88
N HIS A 87 12.41 4.77 -11.48
CA HIS A 87 13.78 4.32 -11.79
C HIS A 87 14.19 2.96 -11.22
N THR A 88 13.49 2.48 -10.17
CA THR A 88 13.73 1.15 -9.57
C THR A 88 12.70 0.10 -9.99
N LEU A 89 11.73 0.45 -10.83
CA LEU A 89 10.67 -0.46 -11.25
C LEU A 89 11.16 -1.34 -12.40
N GLU A 90 10.96 -2.65 -12.29
CA GLU A 90 11.15 -3.60 -13.39
C GLU A 90 10.28 -3.24 -14.61
N ALA A 91 9.09 -2.64 -14.36
CA ALA A 91 8.21 -2.14 -15.40
C ALA A 91 8.87 -1.09 -16.31
N LEU A 92 9.83 -0.32 -15.81
CA LEU A 92 10.58 0.64 -16.62
C LEU A 92 11.58 -0.06 -17.54
N ASP A 93 12.31 -1.05 -17.04
CA ASP A 93 13.25 -1.82 -17.84
C ASP A 93 12.52 -2.53 -19.00
N ASN A 94 11.39 -3.17 -18.68
CA ASN A 94 10.53 -3.80 -19.68
C ASN A 94 10.04 -2.81 -20.74
N TYR A 95 9.66 -1.60 -20.33
CA TYR A 95 9.21 -0.55 -21.24
C TYR A 95 10.34 -0.07 -22.18
N LEU A 96 11.54 0.17 -21.63
CA LEU A 96 12.70 0.59 -22.42
C LEU A 96 13.13 -0.48 -23.43
N ASP A 97 13.06 -1.75 -23.04
CA ASP A 97 13.33 -2.90 -23.92
C ASP A 97 12.32 -2.98 -25.07
N VAL A 98 11.02 -2.79 -24.80
CA VAL A 98 9.98 -2.73 -25.84
C VAL A 98 10.22 -1.55 -26.79
N MET A 99 10.68 -0.42 -26.27
CA MET A 99 11.02 0.77 -27.07
C MET A 99 12.39 0.64 -27.77
N GLY A 100 13.17 -0.42 -27.50
CA GLY A 100 14.48 -0.66 -28.11
C GLY A 100 15.56 0.33 -27.66
N VAL A 101 15.39 0.98 -26.51
CA VAL A 101 16.32 1.98 -25.98
C VAL A 101 16.93 1.51 -24.67
N LYS A 102 18.15 1.96 -24.35
CA LYS A 102 18.82 1.58 -23.10
C LYS A 102 18.62 2.57 -21.97
N ASN A 103 18.13 3.77 -22.29
CA ASN A 103 18.00 4.86 -21.34
C ASN A 103 16.81 5.72 -21.73
N TRP A 104 16.06 6.19 -20.73
CA TRP A 104 14.91 7.08 -20.92
C TRP A 104 15.25 8.34 -21.73
N ARG A 105 16.51 8.80 -21.69
CA ARG A 105 16.97 9.97 -22.48
C ARG A 105 16.96 9.74 -24.00
N GLN A 106 16.87 8.49 -24.44
CA GLN A 106 16.82 8.11 -25.85
C GLN A 106 15.39 7.95 -26.36
N LEU A 107 14.40 8.06 -25.47
CA LEU A 107 12.99 7.99 -25.85
C LEU A 107 12.63 9.14 -26.78
N ALA A 108 11.70 8.86 -27.69
CA ALA A 108 11.18 9.85 -28.62
C ALA A 108 10.51 11.00 -27.85
N ARG A 109 10.48 12.18 -28.48
CA ARG A 109 9.82 13.36 -27.94
C ARG A 109 8.41 13.51 -28.48
#